data_AF-A0A814TM63-F1
#
_entry.id   AF-A0A814TM63-F1
#
_cell.length_a   1.000
_cell.length_b   1.000
_cell.length_c   1.000
_cell.angle_alpha   90.00
_cell.angle_beta   90.00
_cell.angle_gamma   90.00
#
_symmetry.space_group_name_H-M   'P 1'
#
loop_
_entity.id
_entity.type
_entity.pdbx_description
1 polymer ?
#
loop_
_entity_poly.entity_id
_entity_poly.type
_entity_poly.pdbx_seq_one_letter_code
_entity_poly.pdbx_strand_id
1 'polypeptide(L)'
;MNGTVSLNNKTTFKCICKPGYNGPQCELISDMCINIKCENKGVCISSHLSWRCHCLDSSLYSGKYCEKISTSLIIKQILSKSFASVAIVAIIAVFLFVIIMDILKYVFKIDPVDRERRLMKLKQKKKYLNKNRKKPRKKVALKVFYIS
;
A
#
# COMPACT_ATOMS: atom_id res chain seq x y z
N MET A 1 -18.80 50.18 -30.46
CA MET A 1 -17.74 49.50 -31.26
C MET A 1 -16.62 49.07 -30.33
N ASN A 2 -16.40 47.77 -30.15
CA ASN A 2 -15.35 47.24 -29.28
C ASN A 2 -14.08 46.88 -30.07
N GLY A 3 -13.66 47.75 -30.98
CA GLY A 3 -12.54 47.51 -31.89
C GLY A 3 -12.07 48.77 -32.59
N THR A 4 -11.04 48.64 -33.43
CA THR A 4 -10.54 49.69 -34.32
C THR A 4 -10.84 49.32 -35.78
N VAL A 5 -11.02 50.33 -36.64
CA VAL A 5 -11.32 50.10 -38.07
C VAL A 5 -10.03 50.30 -38.87
N SER A 6 -9.65 49.31 -39.66
CA SER A 6 -8.52 49.37 -40.60
C SER A 6 -9.04 49.40 -42.04
N LEU A 7 -8.48 50.28 -42.88
CA LEU A 7 -8.84 50.42 -44.29
C LEU A 7 -7.82 49.69 -45.14
N ASN A 8 -8.24 48.64 -45.85
CA ASN A 8 -7.31 47.76 -46.55
C ASN A 8 -6.96 48.26 -47.95
N ASN A 9 -7.88 48.96 -48.66
CA ASN A 9 -7.59 49.55 -49.98
C ASN A 9 -8.70 50.50 -50.51
N LYS A 10 -8.96 51.63 -49.83
CA LYS A 10 -9.90 52.72 -50.21
C LYS A 10 -11.39 52.37 -50.50
N THR A 11 -11.78 51.10 -50.58
CA THR A 11 -13.18 50.67 -50.77
C THR A 11 -13.66 49.62 -49.76
N THR A 12 -12.75 48.96 -49.03
CA THR A 12 -13.09 47.97 -48.00
C THR A 12 -12.48 48.33 -46.64
N PHE A 13 -13.31 48.27 -45.59
CA PHE A 13 -12.87 48.40 -44.20
C PHE A 13 -12.97 47.04 -43.49
N LYS A 14 -12.06 46.78 -42.56
CA LYS A 14 -12.09 45.61 -41.67
C LYS A 14 -11.94 46.09 -40.23
N CYS A 15 -12.79 45.59 -39.34
CA CYS A 15 -12.66 45.86 -37.91
C CYS A 15 -11.65 44.89 -37.28
N ILE A 16 -10.73 45.45 -36.49
CA ILE A 16 -9.84 44.72 -35.60
C ILE A 16 -10.47 44.79 -34.20
N CYS A 17 -10.98 43.66 -33.72
CA CYS A 17 -11.70 43.61 -32.46
C CYS A 17 -10.76 43.57 -31.26
N LYS A 18 -11.17 44.22 -30.17
CA LYS A 18 -10.53 44.07 -28.86
C LYS A 18 -10.66 42.60 -28.42
N PRO A 19 -9.72 42.09 -27.61
CA PRO A 19 -9.81 40.74 -27.05
C PRO A 19 -11.17 40.49 -26.39
N GLY A 20 -11.80 39.36 -26.70
CA GLY A 20 -13.13 39.01 -26.19
C GLY A 20 -14.30 39.45 -27.05
N TYR A 21 -14.07 40.07 -28.21
CA TYR A 21 -15.11 40.48 -29.15
C TYR A 21 -14.85 39.95 -30.58
N ASN A 22 -15.92 39.66 -31.31
CA ASN A 22 -15.89 39.24 -32.71
C ASN A 22 -17.09 39.83 -33.49
N GLY A 23 -17.21 39.46 -34.76
CA GLY A 23 -18.23 40.02 -35.67
C GLY A 23 -17.71 41.12 -36.59
N PRO A 24 -18.47 41.52 -37.62
CA PRO A 24 -18.07 42.51 -38.62
C PRO A 24 -17.75 43.89 -38.03
N GLN A 25 -18.36 44.26 -36.90
CA GLN A 25 -18.20 45.54 -36.19
C GLN A 25 -17.76 45.36 -34.73
N CYS A 26 -17.28 44.17 -34.35
CA CYS A 26 -16.89 43.84 -32.98
C CYS A 26 -18.04 44.04 -31.98
N GLU A 27 -19.24 43.70 -32.41
CA GLU A 27 -20.49 43.81 -31.68
C GLU A 27 -20.85 42.55 -30.89
N LEU A 28 -20.28 41.41 -31.27
CA LEU A 28 -20.52 40.12 -30.64
C LEU A 28 -19.44 39.83 -29.60
N ILE A 29 -19.83 39.23 -28.47
CA ILE A 29 -18.88 38.70 -27.49
C ILE A 29 -18.32 37.39 -28.05
N SER A 30 -17.00 37.27 -28.09
CA SER A 30 -16.33 36.08 -28.59
C SER A 30 -16.60 34.92 -27.63
N ASP A 31 -17.28 33.88 -28.11
CA ASP A 31 -17.45 32.67 -27.33
C ASP A 31 -16.11 31.92 -27.22
N MET A 32 -15.54 31.94 -26.02
CA MET A 32 -14.30 31.25 -25.70
C MET A 32 -14.45 29.72 -25.70
N CYS A 33 -15.67 29.18 -25.71
CA CYS A 33 -15.93 27.74 -25.70
C CYS A 33 -15.90 27.05 -27.07
N ILE A 34 -15.83 27.79 -28.18
CA ILE A 34 -15.95 27.24 -29.56
C ILE A 34 -14.93 26.11 -29.84
N ASN A 35 -13.69 26.27 -29.36
CA ASN A 35 -12.62 25.29 -29.57
C ASN A 35 -12.30 24.49 -28.30
N ILE A 36 -13.21 24.48 -27.33
CA ILE A 36 -12.96 23.91 -26.00
C ILE A 36 -13.87 22.72 -25.79
N LYS A 37 -13.24 21.58 -25.63
CA LYS A 37 -13.91 20.33 -25.30
C LYS A 37 -13.65 19.98 -23.85
N CYS A 38 -14.69 20.05 -23.03
CA CYS A 38 -14.64 19.51 -21.67
C CYS A 38 -14.91 18.00 -21.73
N GLU A 39 -14.03 17.21 -21.13
CA GLU A 39 -14.16 15.75 -21.04
C GLU A 39 -15.12 15.35 -19.90
N ASN A 40 -15.45 14.06 -19.82
CA ASN A 40 -16.25 13.47 -18.73
C ASN A 40 -17.60 14.18 -18.47
N LYS A 41 -18.29 14.58 -19.54
CA LYS A 41 -19.57 15.32 -19.48
C LYS A 41 -19.47 16.68 -18.78
N GLY A 42 -18.28 17.27 -18.72
CA GLY A 42 -18.10 18.64 -18.26
C GLY A 42 -18.78 19.64 -19.20
N VAL A 43 -19.23 20.78 -18.65
CA VAL A 43 -19.88 21.86 -19.41
C VAL A 43 -18.91 23.04 -19.52
N CYS A 44 -18.65 23.52 -20.74
CA CYS A 44 -17.83 24.72 -20.93
C CYS A 44 -18.65 25.97 -20.59
N ILE A 45 -18.08 26.84 -19.75
CA ILE A 45 -18.66 28.14 -19.40
C ILE A 45 -17.76 29.22 -19.94
N SER A 46 -18.31 29.98 -20.89
CA SER A 46 -17.65 31.11 -21.55
C SER A 46 -17.81 32.38 -20.72
N SER A 47 -16.74 33.16 -20.59
CA SER A 47 -16.69 34.46 -19.90
C SER A 47 -16.01 35.48 -20.81
N HIS A 48 -16.18 36.77 -20.53
CA HIS A 48 -15.74 37.88 -21.39
C HIS A 48 -14.30 37.78 -21.95
N LEU A 49 -13.35 37.26 -21.17
CA LEU A 49 -11.96 37.00 -21.59
C LEU A 49 -11.44 35.63 -21.14
N SER A 50 -12.30 34.76 -20.64
CA SER A 50 -11.86 33.50 -20.04
C SER A 50 -12.89 32.41 -20.26
N TRP A 51 -12.51 31.20 -19.93
CA TRP A 51 -13.38 30.05 -20.00
C TRP A 51 -13.00 29.11 -18.87
N ARG A 52 -13.96 28.29 -18.45
CA ARG A 52 -13.70 27.19 -17.53
C ARG A 52 -14.61 26.02 -17.85
N CYS A 53 -14.11 24.81 -17.69
CA CYS A 53 -14.96 23.63 -17.65
C CYS A 53 -15.56 23.48 -16.25
N HIS A 54 -16.88 23.34 -16.19
CA HIS A 54 -17.59 22.93 -14.99
C HIS A 54 -17.76 21.40 -15.04
N CYS A 55 -17.03 20.70 -14.18
CA CYS A 55 -17.08 19.25 -14.11
C CYS A 55 -18.33 18.82 -13.34
N LEU A 56 -19.19 18.03 -14.00
CA LEU A 56 -20.51 17.63 -13.47
C LEU A 56 -20.40 16.92 -12.13
N ASP A 57 -19.39 16.05 -11.98
CA ASP A 57 -19.04 15.43 -10.72
C ASP A 57 -17.63 15.88 -10.32
N SER A 58 -17.54 17.05 -9.69
CA SER A 58 -16.27 17.63 -9.24
C SER A 58 -15.62 16.82 -8.11
N SER A 59 -16.31 15.83 -7.54
CA SER A 59 -15.74 14.89 -6.59
C SER A 59 -14.95 13.78 -7.27
N LEU A 60 -15.37 13.40 -8.49
CA LEU A 60 -14.80 12.31 -9.30
C LEU A 60 -13.89 12.80 -10.44
N TYR A 61 -14.11 14.02 -10.94
CA TYR A 61 -13.37 14.59 -12.07
C TYR A 61 -12.76 15.94 -11.71
N SER A 62 -11.56 16.19 -12.22
CA SER A 62 -10.74 17.37 -11.97
C SER A 62 -9.88 17.70 -13.20
N GLY A 63 -9.11 18.78 -13.15
CA GLY A 63 -8.32 19.28 -14.28
C GLY A 63 -9.01 20.40 -15.06
N LYS A 64 -8.28 21.00 -15.99
CA LYS A 64 -8.73 22.19 -16.73
C LYS A 64 -9.87 21.86 -17.70
N TYR A 65 -9.86 20.65 -18.23
CA TYR A 65 -10.84 20.09 -19.15
C TYR A 65 -11.64 18.94 -18.51
N CYS A 66 -11.63 18.81 -17.17
CA CYS A 66 -12.23 17.68 -16.46
C CYS A 66 -11.65 16.31 -16.86
N GLU A 67 -10.40 16.28 -17.31
CA GLU A 67 -9.73 15.08 -17.85
C GLU A 67 -9.18 14.14 -16.77
N LYS A 68 -8.96 14.65 -15.55
CA LYS A 68 -8.37 13.88 -14.45
C LYS A 68 -9.48 13.22 -13.67
N ILE A 69 -9.41 11.91 -13.52
CA ILE A 69 -10.28 11.18 -12.60
C ILE A 69 -9.63 11.23 -11.22
N SER A 70 -10.36 11.66 -10.19
CA SER A 70 -9.88 11.65 -8.81
C SER A 70 -9.79 10.19 -8.33
N THR A 71 -8.60 9.62 -8.53
CA THR A 71 -8.23 8.32 -7.98
C THR A 71 -8.25 8.33 -6.46
N SER A 72 -8.41 9.48 -5.78
CA SER A 72 -8.55 9.56 -4.33
C SER A 72 -9.80 8.84 -3.81
N LEU A 73 -10.87 8.69 -4.61
CA LEU A 73 -12.02 7.85 -4.25
C LEU A 73 -11.70 6.36 -4.42
N ILE A 74 -10.94 5.99 -5.45
CA ILE A 74 -10.47 4.62 -5.70
C ILE A 74 -9.45 4.20 -4.64
N ILE A 75 -8.54 5.11 -4.26
CA ILE A 75 -7.50 4.90 -3.26
C ILE A 75 -8.09 4.98 -1.85
N LYS A 76 -9.10 5.83 -1.59
CA LYS A 76 -9.89 5.74 -0.37
C LYS A 76 -10.63 4.40 -0.31
N GLN A 77 -11.22 3.88 -1.39
CA GLN A 77 -11.80 2.52 -1.41
C GLN A 77 -10.77 1.41 -1.20
N ILE A 78 -9.52 1.59 -1.65
CA ILE A 78 -8.43 0.63 -1.43
C ILE A 78 -7.88 0.70 0.01
N LEU A 79 -7.78 1.90 0.60
CA LEU A 79 -7.38 2.11 2.02
C LEU A 79 -8.54 1.97 3.01
N SER A 80 -9.78 2.07 2.56
CA SER A 80 -11.02 1.84 3.31
C SER A 80 -11.65 0.50 2.94
N LYS A 81 -10.90 -0.44 2.31
CA LYS A 81 -11.32 -1.84 2.36
C LYS A 81 -11.51 -2.14 3.84
N SER A 82 -12.77 -2.40 4.23
CA SER A 82 -13.22 -2.53 5.63
C SER A 82 -12.12 -3.10 6.51
N PHE A 83 -11.91 -2.57 7.72
CA PHE A 83 -10.92 -3.06 8.68
C PHE A 83 -10.90 -4.60 8.80
N ALA A 84 -12.05 -5.23 8.56
CA ALA A 84 -12.20 -6.67 8.42
C ALA A 84 -11.22 -7.31 7.41
N SER A 85 -11.03 -6.74 6.23
CA SER A 85 -10.13 -7.27 5.20
C SER A 85 -8.66 -7.25 5.61
N VAL A 86 -8.20 -6.18 6.24
CA VAL A 86 -6.82 -6.06 6.74
C VAL A 86 -6.59 -7.05 7.88
N ALA A 87 -7.57 -7.17 8.79
CA ALA A 87 -7.52 -8.14 9.87
C ALA A 87 -7.46 -9.58 9.35
N ILE A 88 -8.27 -9.94 8.34
CA ILE A 88 -8.28 -11.28 7.75
C ILE A 88 -6.92 -11.61 7.11
N VAL A 89 -6.35 -10.69 6.35
CA VAL A 89 -5.03 -10.89 5.73
C VAL A 89 -3.94 -11.05 6.79
N ALA A 90 -3.97 -10.24 7.85
CA ALA A 90 -3.04 -10.36 8.96
C ALA A 90 -3.17 -11.71 9.68
N ILE A 91 -4.40 -12.17 9.94
CA ILE A 91 -4.68 -13.46 10.55
C ILE A 91 -4.15 -14.60 9.67
N ILE A 92 -4.44 -14.58 8.36
CA ILE A 92 -3.95 -15.60 7.42
C ILE A 92 -2.42 -15.61 7.40
N ALA A 93 -1.77 -14.46 7.38
CA ALA A 93 -0.30 -14.36 7.40
C ALA A 93 0.29 -14.96 8.69
N VAL A 94 -0.33 -14.72 9.86
CA VAL A 94 0.07 -15.31 11.13
C VAL A 94 -0.11 -16.83 11.11
N PHE A 95 -1.25 -17.33 10.63
CA PHE A 95 -1.48 -18.77 10.51
C PHE A 95 -0.47 -19.45 9.58
N LEU A 96 -0.20 -18.86 8.42
CA LEU A 96 0.80 -19.37 7.49
C LEU A 96 2.20 -19.38 8.13
N PHE A 97 2.57 -18.34 8.87
CA PHE A 97 3.84 -18.30 9.57
C PHE A 97 3.95 -19.41 10.61
N VAL A 98 2.91 -19.64 11.43
CA VAL A 98 2.87 -20.73 12.40
C VAL A 98 3.01 -22.09 11.71
N ILE A 99 2.24 -22.33 10.64
CA ILE A 99 2.32 -23.57 9.86
C ILE A 99 3.73 -23.77 9.29
N ILE A 100 4.33 -22.71 8.73
CA ILE A 100 5.71 -22.77 8.23
C ILE A 100 6.68 -23.11 9.36
N MET A 101 6.55 -22.48 10.53
CA MET A 101 7.39 -22.80 11.69
C MET A 101 7.25 -24.25 12.15
N ASP A 102 6.04 -24.80 12.13
CA ASP A 102 5.78 -26.19 12.51
C ASP A 102 6.30 -27.18 11.45
N ILE A 103 6.14 -26.87 10.16
CA ILE A 103 6.74 -27.64 9.07
C ILE A 103 8.26 -27.62 9.18
N LEU A 104 8.87 -26.46 9.41
CA LEU A 104 10.32 -26.34 9.58
C LEU A 104 10.80 -27.17 10.78
N LYS A 105 10.10 -27.14 11.91
CA LYS A 105 10.41 -28.01 13.06
C LYS A 105 10.30 -29.49 12.69
N TYR A 106 9.25 -29.88 11.98
CA TYR A 106 9.02 -31.26 11.55
C TYR A 106 10.09 -31.76 10.58
N VAL A 107 10.40 -30.97 9.54
CA VAL A 107 11.37 -31.31 8.50
C VAL A 107 12.79 -31.33 9.04
N PHE A 108 13.18 -30.32 9.83
CA PHE A 108 14.53 -30.24 10.38
C PHE A 108 14.72 -31.04 11.68
N LYS A 109 13.65 -31.60 12.27
CA LYS A 109 13.65 -32.31 13.56
C LYS A 109 14.40 -31.53 14.66
N ILE A 110 14.27 -30.19 14.65
CA ILE A 110 14.89 -29.32 15.65
C ILE A 110 13.90 -29.17 16.80
N ASP A 111 13.83 -30.17 17.67
CA ASP A 111 13.15 -30.07 18.96
C ASP A 111 14.14 -29.54 20.01
N PRO A 112 14.14 -28.23 20.34
CA PRO A 112 15.07 -27.68 21.36
C PRO A 112 14.91 -28.39 22.71
N VAL A 113 13.69 -28.85 23.01
CA VAL A 113 13.34 -29.61 24.23
C VAL A 113 14.06 -30.96 24.30
N ASP A 114 14.34 -31.62 23.17
CA ASP A 114 15.02 -32.92 23.16
C ASP A 114 16.51 -32.81 23.49
N ARG A 115 17.16 -31.73 23.10
CA ARG A 115 18.56 -31.45 23.45
C ARG A 115 18.70 -31.23 24.95
N GLU A 116 17.82 -30.42 25.55
CA GLU A 116 17.83 -30.16 26.99
C GLU A 116 17.55 -31.43 27.80
N ARG A 117 16.60 -32.26 27.35
CA ARG A 117 16.28 -33.55 27.98
C ARG A 117 17.48 -34.50 28.00
N ARG A 118 18.27 -34.57 26.94
CA ARG A 118 19.52 -35.36 26.90
C ARG A 118 20.58 -34.83 27.86
N LEU A 119 20.72 -33.51 27.94
CA LEU A 119 21.66 -32.83 28.84
C LEU A 119 21.31 -33.08 30.32
N MET A 120 20.02 -33.07 30.66
CA MET A 120 19.53 -33.42 32.00
C MET A 120 19.86 -34.88 32.36
N LYS A 121 19.64 -35.84 31.45
CA LYS A 121 20.01 -37.26 31.67
C LYS A 121 21.53 -37.45 31.88
N LEU A 122 22.36 -36.73 31.12
CA LEU A 122 23.82 -36.77 31.27
C LEU A 122 24.28 -36.20 32.62
N LYS A 123 23.70 -35.08 33.08
CA LYS A 123 23.96 -34.51 34.41
C LYS A 123 23.63 -35.51 35.52
N GLN A 124 22.49 -36.18 35.41
CA GLN A 124 22.07 -37.19 36.38
C GLN A 124 23.00 -38.43 36.39
N LYS A 125 23.41 -38.93 35.22
CA LYS A 125 24.37 -40.03 35.10
C LYS A 125 25.74 -39.68 35.68
N LYS A 126 26.25 -38.46 35.42
CA LYS A 126 27.48 -37.95 36.06
C LYS A 126 27.36 -37.90 37.57
N LYS A 127 26.22 -37.45 38.11
CA LYS A 127 25.96 -37.42 39.57
C LYS A 127 25.99 -38.82 40.19
N TYR A 128 25.38 -39.81 39.53
CA TYR A 128 25.41 -41.21 39.97
C TYR A 128 26.82 -41.81 39.96
N LEU A 129 27.57 -41.64 38.86
CA LEU A 129 28.95 -42.14 38.73
C LEU A 129 29.89 -41.51 39.76
N ASN A 130 29.75 -40.20 40.02
CA ASN A 130 30.56 -39.52 41.02
C ASN A 130 30.23 -40.01 42.44
N LYS A 131 28.96 -40.31 42.74
CA LYS A 131 28.54 -40.91 44.02
C LYS A 131 29.12 -42.32 44.21
N ASN A 132 29.17 -43.12 43.14
CA ASN A 132 29.76 -44.47 43.21
C ASN A 132 31.29 -44.45 43.28
N ARG A 133 31.98 -43.50 42.63
CA ARG A 133 33.44 -43.34 42.76
C ARG A 133 33.88 -43.00 44.20
N LYS A 134 33.03 -42.31 44.96
CA LYS A 134 33.30 -41.95 46.36
C LYS A 134 32.96 -43.06 47.37
N LYS A 135 32.42 -44.21 46.95
CA LYS A 135 32.18 -45.34 47.86
C LYS A 135 33.49 -46.13 48.10
N PRO A 136 33.92 -46.31 49.36
CA PRO A 136 35.08 -47.15 49.67
C PRO A 136 34.77 -48.62 49.36
N ARG A 137 35.68 -49.33 48.67
CA ARG A 137 35.59 -50.79 48.45
C ARG A 137 35.80 -51.49 49.80
N LYS A 138 34.76 -52.14 50.35
CA LYS A 138 34.91 -53.04 51.49
C LYS A 138 35.70 -54.28 51.05
N LYS A 139 36.88 -54.52 51.62
CA LYS A 139 37.62 -55.78 51.48
C LYS A 139 36.85 -56.87 52.21
N VAL A 140 36.50 -57.96 51.50
CA VAL A 140 35.89 -59.15 52.11
C VAL A 140 37.01 -59.96 52.74
N ALA A 141 37.00 -60.12 54.07
CA ALA A 141 37.89 -61.03 54.77
C ALA A 141 37.29 -62.44 54.71
N LEU A 142 37.99 -63.38 54.07
CA LEU A 142 37.66 -64.81 54.13
C LEU A 142 37.97 -65.30 55.56
N LYS A 143 36.95 -65.66 56.34
CA LYS A 143 37.11 -66.42 57.58
C LYS A 143 37.12 -67.91 57.23
N VAL A 144 38.29 -68.53 57.27
CA VAL A 144 38.42 -70.00 57.26
C VAL A 144 38.13 -70.49 58.67
N PHE A 145 37.04 -71.25 58.84
CA PHE A 145 36.70 -71.92 60.08
C PHE A 145 37.44 -73.27 60.16
N TYR A 146 38.08 -73.49 61.30
CA TYR A 146 38.80 -74.71 61.71
C TYR A 146 37.91 -75.96 61.75
N ILE A 147 38.47 -77.12 61.39
CA ILE A 147 37.99 -78.43 61.86
C ILE A 147 39.22 -79.21 62.37
N SER A 148 39.08 -79.66 63.63
CA SER A 148 39.85 -80.64 64.43
C SER A 148 41.33 -80.38 64.68
#